data_AF-A0A8S3I7P7-F1
#
_entry.id   AF-A0A8S3I7P7-F1
#
_cell.length_a   1.000
_cell.length_b   1.000
_cell.length_c   1.000
_cell.angle_alpha   90.00
_cell.angle_beta   90.00
_cell.angle_gamma   90.00
#
_symmetry.space_group_name_H-M   'P 1'
#
loop_
_entity.id
_entity.type
_entity.pdbx_description
1 polymer ?
#
loop_
_entity_poly.entity_id
_entity_poly.type
_entity_poly.pdbx_seq_one_letter_code
_entity_poly.pdbx_strand_id
1 'polypeptide(L)' 'MGFDIQRFPNNIDEEFICSICGGVLQDPLQIPTCEHTFCQACIEEWLSQTKICPIDRTPVEINQMKLVPRILKNLLNR' A
#
# COMPACT_ATOMS: atom_id res chain seq x y z
N MET A 1 -3.42 -9.92 -2.86
CA MET A 1 -3.04 -8.75 -3.69
C MET A 1 -4.14 -7.69 -3.58
N GLY A 2 -3.90 -6.46 -4.07
CA GLY A 2 -4.86 -5.34 -3.99
C GLY A 2 -6.19 -5.58 -4.73
N PHE A 3 -7.15 -4.68 -4.54
CA PHE A 3 -8.44 -4.74 -5.23
C PHE A 3 -8.32 -4.22 -6.67
N ASP A 4 -9.16 -4.76 -7.56
CA ASP A 4 -9.28 -4.28 -8.93
C ASP A 4 -9.85 -2.85 -8.95
N ILE A 5 -9.14 -1.94 -9.63
CA ILE A 5 -9.52 -0.54 -9.82
C ILE A 5 -10.88 -0.39 -10.50
N GLN A 6 -11.27 -1.36 -11.36
CA GLN A 6 -12.56 -1.32 -12.07
C GLN A 6 -13.77 -1.51 -11.15
N ARG A 7 -13.55 -1.97 -9.90
CA ARG A 7 -14.62 -2.11 -8.91
C ARG A 7 -15.07 -0.77 -8.32
N PHE A 8 -14.36 0.31 -8.62
CA PHE A 8 -14.64 1.62 -8.08
C PHE A 8 -15.18 2.54 -9.18
N PRO A 9 -16.37 3.12 -9.00
CA PRO A 9 -17.03 3.92 -10.04
C PRO A 9 -16.37 5.29 -10.23
N ASN A 10 -15.57 5.74 -9.25
CA ASN A 10 -14.92 7.03 -9.24
C ASN A 10 -13.43 6.92 -9.58
N ASN A 11 -12.84 8.04 -9.99
CA ASN A 11 -11.40 8.13 -10.13
C ASN A 11 -10.74 7.92 -8.75
N ILE A 12 -9.87 6.91 -8.67
CA ILE A 12 -9.14 6.57 -7.45
C ILE A 12 -7.85 7.37 -7.45
N ASP A 13 -7.62 8.15 -6.39
CA ASP A 13 -6.36 8.86 -6.23
C ASP A 13 -5.18 7.87 -6.23
N GLU A 14 -4.08 8.26 -6.87
CA GLU A 14 -2.90 7.42 -7.05
C GLU A 14 -2.27 7.02 -5.70
N GLU A 15 -2.50 7.81 -4.64
CA GLU A 15 -2.09 7.48 -3.27
C GLU A 15 -2.74 6.20 -2.72
N PHE A 16 -3.87 5.78 -3.31
CA PHE A 16 -4.58 4.56 -2.95
C PHE A 16 -4.25 3.37 -3.84
N ILE A 17 -3.31 3.54 -4.78
CA ILE A 17 -2.87 2.48 -5.68
C ILE A 17 -1.55 1.90 -5.16
N CYS A 18 -1.52 0.58 -5.01
CA CYS A 18 -0.31 -0.13 -4.63
C CYS A 18 0.68 -0.15 -5.79
N SER A 19 1.83 0.51 -5.66
CA SER A 19 2.85 0.54 -6.73
C SER A 19 3.52 -0.81 -7.03
N ILE A 20 3.28 -1.84 -6.21
CA ILE A 20 3.78 -3.21 -6.45
C ILE A 20 2.83 -3.98 -7.37
N CYS A 21 1.51 -3.97 -7.08
CA CYS A 21 0.54 -4.79 -7.82
C CYS A 21 -0.38 -3.99 -8.76
N GLY A 22 -0.32 -2.65 -8.73
CA GLY A 22 -1.15 -1.76 -9.55
C GLY A 22 -2.63 -1.71 -9.18
N GLY A 23 -3.04 -2.38 -8.09
CA GLY A 23 -4.42 -2.41 -7.62
C GLY A 23 -4.65 -1.46 -6.45
N VAL A 24 -5.92 -1.19 -6.12
CA VAL A 24 -6.28 -0.42 -4.93
C VAL A 24 -5.79 -1.13 -3.67
N LEU A 25 -5.22 -0.38 -2.74
CA LEU A 25 -4.62 -0.90 -1.51
C LEU A 25 -5.58 -1.80 -0.73
N GLN A 26 -5.17 -3.05 -0.51
CA GLN A 26 -5.84 -4.01 0.38
C GLN A 26 -5.00 -4.20 1.64
N ASP A 27 -5.62 -3.94 2.79
CA ASP A 27 -4.97 -3.95 4.12
C ASP A 27 -3.62 -3.20 4.08
N PRO A 28 -3.65 -1.88 3.83
CA PRO A 28 -2.47 -1.08 3.60
C PRO A 28 -1.51 -1.05 4.79
N LEU A 29 -0.24 -1.29 4.52
CA LEU A 29 0.89 -1.02 5.41
C LEU A 29 1.66 0.20 4.90
N GLN A 30 1.92 1.13 5.80
CA GLN A 30 2.76 2.28 5.55
C GLN A 30 4.13 2.10 6.20
N ILE A 31 5.16 2.48 5.46
CA ILE A 31 6.53 2.57 5.95
C ILE A 31 6.68 3.92 6.67
N PRO A 32 6.94 3.98 7.98
CA PRO A 32 6.95 5.24 8.73
C PRO A 32 8.12 6.17 8.37
N THR A 33 9.19 5.66 7.78
CA THR A 33 10.39 6.44 7.44
C THR A 33 10.26 7.21 6.12
N CYS A 34 9.44 6.73 5.19
CA CYS A 34 9.23 7.36 3.88
C CYS A 34 7.76 7.55 3.50
N GLU A 35 6.83 7.16 4.38
CA GLU A 35 5.39 7.36 4.26
C GLU A 35 4.71 6.66 3.06
N HIS A 36 5.46 5.87 2.29
CA HIS A 36 4.92 5.04 1.20
C HIS A 36 4.05 3.90 1.72
N THR A 37 2.94 3.65 1.02
CA THR A 37 1.91 2.70 1.42
C THR A 37 1.72 1.62 0.36
N PHE A 38 1.59 0.36 0.81
CA PHE A 38 1.45 -0.81 -0.05
C PHE A 38 0.46 -1.80 0.55
N CYS A 39 -0.04 -2.76 -0.25
CA CYS A 39 -0.82 -3.86 0.31
C CYS A 39 0.07 -4.69 1.24
N GLN A 40 -0.46 -5.12 2.40
CA GLN A 40 0.28 -5.94 3.36
C GLN A 40 1.01 -7.11 2.68
N ALA A 41 0.26 -7.94 1.95
CA ALA A 41 0.84 -9.11 1.27
C ALA A 41 1.93 -8.74 0.26
N CYS A 42 1.78 -7.61 -0.45
CA CYS A 42 2.74 -7.19 -1.46
C CYS A 42 4.06 -6.71 -0.83
N ILE A 43 3.99 -5.91 0.23
CA ILE A 43 5.20 -5.39 0.88
C ILE A 43 5.89 -6.45 1.73
N GLU A 44 5.14 -7.36 2.37
CA GLU A 44 5.73 -8.49 3.11
C GLU A 44 6.52 -9.42 2.18
N GLU A 45 5.99 -9.72 0.99
CA GLU A 45 6.69 -10.53 -0.02
C GLU A 45 7.95 -9.83 -0.53
N TRP A 46 7.85 -8.53 -0.85
CA TRP A 46 9.01 -7.74 -1.27
C TRP A 46 10.10 -7.68 -0.18
N LEU A 47 9.71 -7.40 1.06
CA LEU A 47 10.64 -7.32 2.19
C LEU A 47 11.22 -8.67 2.60
N SER A 48 10.62 -9.79 2.17
CA SER A 48 11.20 -11.12 2.31
C SER A 48 12.49 -11.26 1.48
N GLN A 49 12.54 -10.61 0.32
CA GLN A 49 13.69 -10.64 -0.60
C GLN A 49 14.65 -9.46 -0.40
N THR A 50 14.10 -8.25 -0.18
CA THR A 50 14.88 -7.00 -0.16
C THR A 50 14.41 -6.10 0.98
N LYS A 51 15.29 -5.73 1.92
CA LYS A 51 14.94 -4.89 3.09
C LYS A 51 14.88 -3.38 2.78
N ILE A 52 14.35 -3.02 1.62
CA ILE A 52 14.28 -1.64 1.14
C ILE A 52 12.89 -1.34 0.58
N CYS A 53 12.49 -0.08 0.60
CA CYS A 53 11.24 0.38 0.03
C CYS A 53 11.27 0.24 -1.52
N PRO A 54 10.18 -0.24 -2.15
CA PRO A 54 10.10 -0.35 -3.61
C PRO A 54 10.21 0.98 -4.38
N ILE A 55 9.85 2.11 -3.75
CA ILE A 55 9.73 3.41 -4.43
C ILE A 55 11.04 4.21 -4.35
N ASP A 56 11.53 4.46 -3.14
CA ASP A 56 12.67 5.34 -2.88
C ASP A 56 13.91 4.58 -2.38
N ARG A 57 13.82 3.26 -2.22
CA ARG A 57 14.89 2.37 -1.75
C ARG A 57 15.38 2.70 -0.34
N THR A 58 14.58 3.42 0.44
CA THR A 58 14.85 3.67 1.86
C THR A 58 14.89 2.33 2.61
N PRO A 59 15.86 2.09 3.51
CA PRO A 59 15.88 0.87 4.33
C PRO A 59 14.61 0.71 5.16
N VAL A 60 14.04 -0.49 5.18
CA VAL A 60 12.79 -0.79 5.87
C VAL A 60 12.97 -1.94 6.84
N GLU A 61 12.63 -1.69 8.10
CA GLU A 61 12.47 -2.74 9.09
C GLU A 61 11.00 -3.17 9.17
N ILE A 62 10.74 -4.45 8.90
CA ILE A 62 9.38 -5.02 8.89
C ILE A 62 8.63 -4.73 10.20
N ASN A 63 9.35 -4.74 11.32
CA ASN A 63 8.77 -4.60 12.65
C ASN A 63 8.27 -3.17 12.97
N GLN A 64 8.56 -2.19 12.13
CA GLN A 64 8.16 -0.79 12.32
C GLN A 64 7.00 -0.38 11.41
N MET A 65 6.56 -1.24 10.49
CA MET A 65 5.46 -0.92 9.59
C MET A 65 4.16 -0.71 10.37
N LYS A 66 3.39 0.31 9.97
CA LYS A 66 2.11 0.64 10.62
C LYS A 66 0.98 0.31 9.68
N LEU A 67 -0.06 -0.34 10.22
CA LEU A 67 -1.34 -0.46 9.54
C LEU A 67 -1.94 0.93 9.39
N VAL A 68 -2.27 1.30 8.16
CA VAL A 68 -2.99 2.54 7.91
C VAL A 68 -4.47 2.27 8.24
N PRO A 69 -5.06 2.98 9.22
CA PRO A 69 -6.46 2.79 9.54
C PRO A 69 -7.31 3.06 8.29
N ARG A 70 -8.30 2.19 8.08
CA ARG A 70 -9.15 2.06 6.88
C ARG A 70 -10.07 3.28 6.62
N ILE A 71 -9.52 4.48 6.51
CA ILE A 71 -10.24 5.69 6.08
C ILE A 71 -10.77 5.50 4.63
N LEU A 72 -10.16 4.60 3.87
CA LEU A 72 -10.59 4.16 2.54
C LEU A 72 -12.03 3.66 2.43
N LYS A 73 -12.67 3.18 3.51
CA LYS A 73 -14.09 2.76 3.41
C LYS A 73 -15.06 3.92 3.14
N ASN A 74 -14.70 5.15 3.52
CA ASN A 74 -15.60 6.31 3.40
C ASN A 74 -15.39 7.15 2.14
N LEU A 75 -14.28 6.97 1.42
CA LEU A 75 -13.96 7.74 0.21
C LEU A 75 -14.33 7.02 -1.10
N LEU A 76 -14.53 5.70 -1.05
CA LEU A 76 -14.88 4.88 -2.21
C LEU A 76 -16.40 4.84 -2.50
N ASN A 77 -17.20 5.56 -1.70
CA ASN A 77 -18.66 5.53 -1.73
C ASN A 77 -19.30 6.93 -1.67
N ARG A 78 -18.57 7.97 -2.10
CA ARG A 78 -19.09 9.35 -2.19
C ARG A 78 -19.13 9.86 -3.62
#